data_AF-A0A7V9S783-F1
#
_entry.id   AF-A0A7V9S783-F1
#
_cell.length_a   1.000
_cell.length_b   1.000
_cell.length_c   1.000
_cell.angle_alpha   90.00
_cell.angle_beta   90.00
_cell.angle_gamma   90.00
#
_symmetry.space_group_name_H-M   'P 1'
#
loop_
_entity.id
_entity.type
_entity.pdbx_description
1 polymer ?
#
loop_
_entity_poly.entity_id
_entity_poly.type
_entity_poly.pdbx_seq_one_letter_code
_entity_poly.pdbx_strand_id
1 'polypeptide(L)'
;MDKRWCSEEKLAALREGDCFREWASLDDQRICVLCERKFCGRQVRITGRKGGRAQLHCPSENCAGTPREWVLPGNPFTSEKAWADWSLTFDTEDNTPGFRKPARLPFARAAS
;
A
#
# COMPACT_ATOMS: atom_id res chain seq x y z
N MET A 1 -13.76 -14.15 -17.81
CA MET A 1 -12.91 -13.72 -18.94
C MET A 1 -11.84 -12.81 -18.37
N ASP A 2 -10.62 -13.32 -18.26
CA ASP A 2 -9.49 -12.58 -17.71
C ASP A 2 -9.06 -11.53 -18.72
N LYS A 3 -9.49 -10.28 -18.54
CA LYS A 3 -9.05 -9.17 -19.38
C LYS A 3 -7.52 -9.09 -19.28
N ARG A 4 -6.83 -9.40 -20.38
CA ARG A 4 -5.39 -9.19 -20.50
C ARG A 4 -5.16 -7.72 -20.78
N TRP A 5 -4.72 -6.98 -19.78
CA TRP A 5 -4.41 -5.56 -19.90
C TRP A 5 -3.14 -5.39 -20.72
N CYS A 6 -3.19 -4.62 -21.80
CA CYS A 6 -1.95 -4.13 -22.43
C CYS A 6 -1.18 -3.26 -21.41
N SER A 7 0.14 -3.11 -21.60
CA SER A 7 0.99 -2.31 -20.70
C SER A 7 0.44 -0.89 -20.50
N GLU A 8 0.02 -0.23 -21.57
CA GLU A 8 -0.53 1.13 -21.51
C GLU A 8 -1.88 1.19 -20.79
N GLU A 9 -2.78 0.25 -21.09
CA GLU A 9 -4.07 0.15 -20.39
C GLU A 9 -3.89 -0.13 -18.89
N LYS A 10 -2.90 -0.97 -18.55
CA LYS A 10 -2.58 -1.30 -17.15
C LYS A 10 -2.05 -0.06 -16.44
N LEU A 11 -1.14 0.68 -17.06
CA LEU A 11 -0.61 1.92 -16.48
C LEU A 11 -1.71 2.97 -16.30
N ALA A 12 -2.59 3.14 -17.30
CA ALA A 12 -3.74 4.04 -17.18
C ALA A 12 -4.68 3.62 -16.04
N ALA A 13 -4.94 2.32 -15.88
CA ALA A 13 -5.74 1.80 -14.77
C ALA A 13 -5.08 2.03 -13.41
N LEU A 14 -3.75 1.89 -13.30
CA LEU A 14 -3.02 2.19 -12.06
C LEU A 14 -3.14 3.68 -11.69
N ARG A 15 -2.95 4.58 -12.66
CA ARG A 15 -3.09 6.03 -12.46
C ARG A 15 -4.51 6.45 -12.07
N GLU A 16 -5.52 5.76 -12.61
CA GLU A 16 -6.93 6.02 -12.28
C GLU A 16 -7.33 5.48 -10.90
N GLY A 17 -6.81 4.31 -10.52
CA GLY A 17 -7.19 3.61 -9.30
C GLY A 17 -6.42 4.01 -8.04
N ASP A 18 -5.17 4.48 -8.18
CA ASP A 18 -4.35 4.98 -7.07
C ASP A 18 -4.38 6.51 -7.03
N CYS A 19 -5.32 7.07 -6.28
CA CYS A 19 -5.45 8.52 -6.12
C CYS A 19 -4.53 9.13 -5.06
N PHE A 20 -3.69 8.32 -4.40
CA PHE A 20 -2.80 8.80 -3.33
C PHE A 20 -1.40 9.09 -3.86
N ARG A 21 -0.96 8.31 -4.85
CA ARG A 21 0.39 8.35 -5.41
C ARG A 21 0.33 8.12 -6.91
N GLU A 22 1.17 8.85 -7.64
CA GLU A 22 1.25 8.68 -9.09
C GLU A 22 2.08 7.45 -9.47
N TRP A 23 1.60 6.72 -10.49
CA TRP A 23 2.36 5.68 -11.18
C TRP A 23 2.98 6.26 -12.45
N ALA A 24 4.28 6.56 -12.42
CA ALA A 24 5.01 7.08 -13.57
C ALA A 24 5.20 5.97 -14.62
N SER A 25 5.55 4.76 -14.17
CA SER A 25 5.78 3.58 -15.00
C SER A 25 5.19 2.32 -14.38
N LEU A 26 5.14 1.23 -15.15
CA LEU A 26 4.80 -0.10 -14.61
C LEU A 26 5.90 -0.70 -13.72
N ASP A 27 7.11 -0.15 -13.77
CA ASP A 27 8.28 -0.60 -13.01
C ASP A 27 8.40 0.13 -11.67
N ASP A 28 7.60 1.19 -11.46
CA ASP A 28 7.45 1.85 -10.17
C ASP A 28 7.14 0.81 -9.09
N GLN A 29 7.78 0.96 -7.95
CA GLN A 29 7.68 -0.01 -6.87
C GLN A 29 6.83 0.53 -5.73
N ARG A 30 6.15 -0.37 -5.04
CA ARG A 30 5.38 -0.12 -3.82
C ARG A 30 5.60 -1.27 -2.84
N ILE A 31 5.35 -0.98 -1.57
CA ILE A 31 5.33 -1.97 -0.49
C ILE A 31 3.90 -1.99 0.06
N CYS A 32 3.29 -3.16 0.18
CA CYS A 32 2.02 -3.31 0.88
C CYS A 32 2.31 -3.38 2.38
N VAL A 33 1.77 -2.47 3.19
CA VAL A 33 2.02 -2.49 4.64
C VAL A 33 1.28 -3.63 5.36
N LEU A 34 0.28 -4.25 4.71
CA LEU A 34 -0.43 -5.39 5.30
C LEU A 34 0.39 -6.68 5.23
N CYS A 35 0.97 -7.00 4.08
CA CYS A 35 1.70 -8.27 3.85
C CYS A 35 3.20 -8.08 3.61
N GLU A 36 3.71 -6.86 3.77
CA GLU A 36 5.12 -6.47 3.66
C GLU A 36 5.77 -6.70 2.29
N ARG A 37 4.99 -7.19 1.33
CA ARG A 37 5.51 -7.52 0.01
C ARG A 37 5.81 -6.25 -0.78
N LYS A 38 7.03 -6.19 -1.30
CA LYS A 38 7.43 -5.26 -2.36
C LYS A 38 6.97 -5.78 -3.71
N PHE A 39 6.38 -4.92 -4.52
CA PHE A 39 5.90 -5.25 -5.86
C PHE A 39 5.99 -4.05 -6.81
N CYS A 40 5.87 -4.31 -8.12
CA CYS A 40 5.75 -3.27 -9.14
C CYS A 40 4.36 -3.24 -9.79
N GLY A 41 4.11 -2.20 -10.58
CA GLY A 41 2.84 -1.96 -11.27
C GLY A 41 2.42 -3.14 -12.15
N ARG A 42 3.38 -3.85 -12.76
CA ARG A 42 3.12 -5.07 -13.56
C ARG A 42 2.41 -6.17 -12.76
N GLN A 43 2.75 -6.31 -11.48
CA GLN A 43 2.25 -7.36 -10.60
C GLN A 43 0.89 -7.03 -9.98
N VAL A 44 0.50 -5.75 -9.91
CA VAL A 44 -0.79 -5.32 -9.34
C VAL A 44 -1.94 -6.07 -9.99
N ARG A 45 -2.84 -6.60 -9.14
CA ARG A 45 -4.06 -7.25 -9.60
C ARG A 45 -5.14 -6.21 -9.85
N ILE A 46 -5.75 -6.28 -11.03
CA ILE A 46 -6.84 -5.40 -11.45
C ILE A 46 -8.05 -6.28 -11.72
N THR A 47 -9.06 -6.18 -10.87
CA THR A 47 -10.25 -7.06 -10.88
C THR A 47 -11.37 -6.51 -11.74
N GLY A 48 -11.31 -5.23 -12.13
CA GLY A 48 -12.29 -4.59 -13.00
C GLY A 48 -12.32 -3.09 -12.80
N ARG A 49 -13.37 -2.45 -13.32
CA ARG A 49 -13.67 -1.04 -13.07
C ARG A 49 -15.03 -0.94 -12.39
N LYS A 50 -15.10 -0.25 -11.25
CA LYS A 50 -16.35 0.05 -10.54
C LYS A 50 -16.54 1.56 -10.50
N GLY A 51 -17.67 2.05 -11.00
CA GLY A 51 -17.94 3.49 -11.08
C GLY A 51 -16.90 4.25 -11.90
N GLY A 52 -16.37 3.62 -12.97
CA GLY A 52 -15.36 4.23 -13.83
C GLY A 52 -13.92 4.17 -13.32
N ARG A 53 -13.65 3.67 -12.10
CA ARG A 53 -12.30 3.53 -11.55
C ARG A 53 -11.84 2.08 -11.48
N ALA A 54 -10.60 1.82 -11.90
CA ALA A 54 -9.96 0.53 -11.74
C ALA A 54 -9.85 0.12 -10.26
N GLN A 55 -10.27 -1.10 -9.95
CA GLN A 55 -10.07 -1.70 -8.63
C GLN A 55 -8.71 -2.36 -8.55
N LEU A 56 -7.83 -1.78 -7.75
CA LEU A 56 -6.44 -2.21 -7.60
C LEU A 56 -6.27 -3.02 -6.31
N HIS A 57 -5.61 -4.17 -6.43
CA HIS A 57 -5.39 -5.10 -5.32
C HIS A 57 -3.94 -5.56 -5.25
N CYS A 58 -3.48 -5.83 -4.03
CA CYS A 58 -2.17 -6.36 -3.74
C CYS A 58 -1.94 -7.67 -4.53
N PRO A 59 -0.75 -7.89 -5.11
CA PRO A 59 -0.45 -9.14 -5.81
C PRO A 59 -0.45 -10.38 -4.90
N SER A 60 -0.17 -10.25 -3.60
CA SER A 60 -0.08 -11.37 -2.66
C SER A 60 -1.40 -12.09 -2.46
N GLU A 61 -1.39 -13.41 -2.65
CA GLU A 61 -2.55 -14.26 -2.36
C GLU A 61 -3.06 -13.99 -0.95
N ASN A 62 -4.39 -13.94 -0.80
CA ASN A 62 -5.08 -13.65 0.47
C ASN A 62 -4.76 -12.29 1.13
N CYS A 63 -4.11 -11.34 0.43
CA CYS A 63 -3.92 -9.99 0.94
C CYS A 63 -5.06 -9.05 0.48
N ALA A 64 -5.72 -8.39 1.44
CA ALA A 64 -6.75 -7.39 1.19
C ALA A 64 -6.20 -5.99 0.86
N GLY A 65 -4.88 -5.86 0.67
CA GLY A 65 -4.23 -4.55 0.50
C GLY A 65 -4.69 -3.83 -0.77
N THR A 66 -5.06 -2.56 -0.61
CA THR A 66 -5.48 -1.64 -1.67
C THR A 66 -4.51 -0.46 -1.76
N PRO A 67 -4.66 0.48 -2.72
CA PRO A 67 -3.77 1.63 -2.85
C PRO A 67 -3.56 2.45 -1.57
N ARG A 68 -4.52 2.43 -0.63
CA ARG A 68 -4.38 3.07 0.68
C ARG A 68 -3.24 2.47 1.51
N GLU A 69 -3.11 1.14 1.48
CA GLU A 69 -2.12 0.38 2.24
C GLU A 69 -0.78 0.23 1.52
N TRP A 70 -0.59 0.89 0.39
CA TRP A 70 0.65 0.84 -0.36
C TRP A 70 1.52 2.03 -0.01
N VAL A 71 2.83 1.86 0.10
CA VAL A 71 3.76 2.94 0.38
C VAL A 71 4.96 2.86 -0.57
N LEU A 72 5.63 3.99 -0.77
CA LEU A 72 6.88 4.01 -1.54
C LEU A 72 7.97 3.23 -0.80
N PRO A 73 8.85 2.51 -1.51
CA PRO A 73 10.06 1.97 -0.91
C PRO A 73 10.86 3.08 -0.22
N GLY A 74 11.40 2.80 0.97
CA GLY A 74 12.11 3.79 1.78
C GLY A 74 11.20 4.71 2.60
N ASN A 75 9.88 4.52 2.57
CA ASN A 75 8.98 5.19 3.49
C ASN A 75 9.29 4.75 4.94
N PRO A 76 9.54 5.68 5.89
CA PRO A 76 9.86 5.36 7.28
C PRO A 76 8.81 4.46 7.95
N PHE A 77 7.55 4.49 7.53
CA PHE A 77 6.51 3.57 8.04
C PHE A 77 6.78 2.08 7.76
N THR A 78 7.69 1.77 6.83
CA THR A 78 8.16 0.39 6.57
C THR A 78 9.42 0.01 7.32
N SER A 79 10.08 0.97 7.98
CA SER A 79 11.27 0.70 8.79
C SER A 79 10.85 0.49 10.24
N GLU A 80 11.20 -0.66 10.82
CA GLU A 80 10.95 -0.94 12.23
C GLU A 80 11.60 0.10 13.14
N LYS A 81 12.85 0.49 12.82
CA LYS A 81 13.57 1.52 13.54
C LYS A 81 12.89 2.89 13.41
N ALA A 82 12.54 3.32 12.20
CA ALA A 82 11.90 4.63 12.04
C ALA A 82 10.47 4.69 12.63
N TRP A 83 9.72 3.58 12.61
CA TRP A 83 8.46 3.48 13.34
C TRP A 83 8.67 3.56 14.85
N ALA A 84 9.68 2.86 15.39
CA ALA A 84 10.00 2.89 16.82
C ALA A 84 10.44 4.29 17.27
N ASP A 85 11.36 4.92 16.53
CA ASP A 85 11.82 6.29 16.78
C ASP A 85 10.66 7.29 16.71
N TRP A 86 9.78 7.19 15.69
CA TRP A 86 8.59 8.04 15.59
C TRP A 86 7.57 7.76 16.71
N SER A 87 7.38 6.51 17.11
CA SER A 87 6.49 6.15 18.22
C SER A 87 6.99 6.72 19.55
N LEU A 88 8.30 6.72 19.79
CA LEU A 88 8.92 7.27 21.01
C LEU A 88 8.70 8.78 21.13
N THR A 89 8.54 9.51 20.02
CA THR A 89 8.18 10.94 20.07
C THR A 89 6.79 11.18 20.66
N PHE A 90 5.83 10.26 20.49
CA PHE A 90 4.51 10.33 21.15
C PHE A 90 4.56 9.92 22.63
N ASP A 91 5.59 9.20 23.05
CA ASP A 91 5.81 8.83 24.45
C ASP A 91 6.40 9.99 25.28
N THR A 92 7.04 10.95 24.62
CA THR A 92 7.84 11.96 25.34
C THR A 92 6.99 13.14 25.84
N GLU A 93 5.89 13.52 25.18
CA GLU A 93 5.12 14.71 25.59
C GLU A 93 3.65 14.64 25.16
N ASP A 94 2.77 13.93 25.87
CA ASP A 94 1.33 14.26 25.82
C ASP A 94 0.53 13.63 26.97
N ASN A 95 0.32 14.39 28.05
CA ASN A 95 -0.72 14.12 29.04
C ASN A 95 -2.04 14.79 28.59
N THR A 96 -2.43 14.62 27.32
CA THR A 96 -3.74 15.10 26.85
C THR A 96 -4.76 13.98 26.98
N PRO A 97 -5.79 14.17 27.83
CA PRO A 97 -6.87 13.20 27.95
C PRO A 97 -7.55 12.99 26.59
N GLY A 98 -7.43 11.78 26.03
CA GLY A 98 -8.08 11.41 24.78
C GLY A 98 -7.16 11.17 23.58
N PHE A 99 -5.86 11.45 23.68
CA PHE A 99 -4.91 11.03 22.64
C PHE A 99 -4.68 9.51 22.73
N ARG A 100 -5.26 8.76 21.80
CA ARG A 100 -4.92 7.34 21.62
C ARG A 100 -3.77 7.25 20.64
N LYS A 101 -2.63 6.71 21.08
CA LYS A 101 -1.52 6.36 20.20
C LYS A 101 -2.05 5.62 18.98
N PRO A 102 -1.63 5.97 17.75
CA PRO A 102 -1.99 5.17 16.59
C PRO A 102 -1.48 3.76 16.83
N ALA A 103 -2.40 2.80 16.93
CA ALA A 103 -2.00 1.40 16.99
C ALA A 103 -1.16 1.13 15.74
N ARG A 104 0.06 0.62 15.93
CA ARG A 104 0.77 -0.06 14.83
C ARG A 104 -0.22 -1.10 14.35
N LEU A 105 -0.76 -0.95 13.13
CA LEU A 105 -1.49 -2.05 12.53
C LEU A 105 -0.53 -3.24 12.60
N PRO A 106 -0.92 -4.38 13.21
CA PRO A 106 -0.05 -5.53 13.24
C PRO A 106 0.34 -5.79 11.79
N PHE A 107 1.65 -5.76 11.53
CA PHE A 107 2.21 -6.28 10.30
C PHE A 107 1.66 -7.70 10.18
N ALA A 108 0.72 -7.93 9.27
CA ALA A 108 0.09 -9.23 9.19
C ALA A 108 1.16 -10.17 8.65
N ARG A 109 1.68 -11.05 9.52
CA ARG A 109 2.56 -12.16 9.09
C ARG A 109 1.83 -12.85 7.94
N ALA A 110 2.35 -12.71 6.73
CA ALA A 110 1.93 -13.54 5.62
C ALA A 110 2.11 -14.98 6.07
N ALA A 111 1.02 -15.74 6.12
CA ALA A 111 1.11 -17.18 6.35
C ALA A 111 1.94 -17.78 5.21
N SER A 112 3.04 -18.45 5.60
CA SER A 112 3.98 -19.15 4.73
C SER A 112 3.33 -20.27 3.94
#